data_AF-A0A1I6QB47-F1
#
_entry.id   AF-A0A1I6QB47-F1
#
_cell.length_a   1.000
_cell.length_b   1.000
_cell.length_c   1.000
_cell.angle_alpha   90.00
_cell.angle_beta   90.00
_cell.angle_gamma   90.00
#
_symmetry.space_group_name_H-M   'P 1'
#
loop_
_entity.id
_entity.type
_entity.pdbx_description
1 polymer ?
#
loop_
_entity_poly.entity_id
_entity_poly.type
_entity_poly.pdbx_seq_one_letter_code
_entity_poly.pdbx_strand_id
1 'polypeptide(L)'
;MTDFLYEFSPEISFIQCDGTVIVVQENLKTVIKPKSGIKLSSDVLKAVNWPDLGVNIKSESQGRGRKIDSIQYATIHNIIDQSSDIIFDDDGSGEIADIVSVKIDMQHKKIVFHLYHCKYSHGEHPGARVSDLYEICGQAEKSIMWNDNVLEIIQRMIERENSRQRSYGETRFEKGILQTLNMLKKMVRAGYETEFEISIVQPGVSILEIINSMKQTILATDTYLKDTFGLRLTCFFSN
;
A
#
# COMPACT_ATOMS: atom_id res chain seq x y z
N MET A 1 -47.99 -20.78 -15.68
CA MET A 1 -47.42 -19.48 -15.23
C MET A 1 -47.12 -19.52 -13.74
N THR A 2 -48.06 -19.99 -12.91
CA THR A 2 -47.85 -20.18 -11.47
C THR A 2 -46.73 -21.17 -11.16
N ASP A 3 -46.70 -22.33 -11.83
CA ASP A 3 -45.66 -23.36 -11.62
C ASP A 3 -44.26 -22.85 -11.97
N PHE A 4 -44.16 -22.00 -13.00
CA PHE A 4 -42.91 -21.36 -13.40
C PHE A 4 -42.38 -20.40 -12.33
N LEU A 5 -43.25 -19.65 -11.64
CA LEU A 5 -42.81 -18.74 -10.57
C LEU A 5 -42.49 -19.47 -9.26
N TYR A 6 -42.97 -20.69 -9.07
CA TYR A 6 -42.55 -21.55 -7.96
C TYR A 6 -41.18 -22.18 -8.24
N GLU A 7 -40.90 -22.56 -9.48
CA GLU A 7 -39.60 -23.10 -9.89
C GLU A 7 -38.53 -22.00 -10.04
N PHE A 8 -38.96 -20.79 -10.41
CA PHE A 8 -38.12 -19.61 -10.60
C PHE A 8 -38.66 -18.43 -9.79
N SER A 9 -38.51 -18.52 -8.47
CA SER A 9 -38.94 -17.48 -7.53
C SER A 9 -38.40 -16.10 -7.94
N PRO A 10 -39.28 -15.12 -8.20
CA PRO A 10 -38.85 -13.81 -8.65
C PRO A 10 -38.08 -13.09 -7.54
N GLU A 11 -36.97 -12.46 -7.92
CA GLU A 11 -36.29 -11.49 -7.08
C GLU A 11 -36.90 -10.11 -7.35
N ILE A 12 -37.37 -9.45 -6.28
CA ILE A 12 -37.93 -8.10 -6.36
C ILE A 12 -37.06 -7.15 -5.55
N SER A 13 -36.52 -6.14 -6.23
CA SER A 13 -35.70 -5.10 -5.61
C SER A 13 -36.47 -3.79 -5.47
N PHE A 14 -36.49 -3.22 -4.27
CA PHE A 14 -37.03 -1.89 -3.97
C PHE A 14 -35.89 -0.93 -3.66
N ILE A 15 -35.77 0.14 -4.44
CA ILE A 15 -34.74 1.17 -4.25
C ILE A 15 -35.40 2.39 -3.58
N GLN A 16 -34.94 2.73 -2.39
CA GLN A 16 -35.42 3.88 -1.62
C GLN A 16 -34.66 5.17 -1.99
N CYS A 17 -35.25 6.33 -1.70
CA CYS A 17 -34.64 7.64 -1.99
C CYS A 17 -33.33 7.90 -1.23
N ASP A 18 -33.10 7.19 -0.12
CA ASP A 18 -31.86 7.25 0.65
C ASP A 18 -30.77 6.31 0.11
N GLY A 19 -31.04 5.60 -1.00
CA GLY A 19 -30.16 4.62 -1.64
C GLY A 19 -30.23 3.22 -1.04
N THR A 20 -31.07 2.97 -0.03
CA THR A 20 -31.31 1.63 0.53
C THR A 20 -31.96 0.74 -0.51
N VAL A 21 -31.39 -0.44 -0.75
CA VAL A 21 -31.98 -1.47 -1.62
C VAL A 21 -32.52 -2.60 -0.74
N ILE A 22 -33.82 -2.87 -0.87
CA ILE A 22 -34.47 -4.01 -0.23
C ILE A 22 -34.68 -5.07 -1.29
N VAL A 23 -34.00 -6.19 -1.16
CA VAL A 23 -34.16 -7.35 -2.04
C VAL A 23 -35.07 -8.36 -1.34
N VAL A 24 -36.15 -8.76 -2.01
CA VAL A 24 -37.09 -9.79 -1.55
C VAL A 24 -37.04 -10.96 -2.50
N GLN A 25 -36.74 -12.13 -1.98
CA GLN A 25 -36.78 -13.40 -2.69
C GLN A 25 -37.49 -14.41 -1.78
N GLU A 26 -38.65 -14.89 -2.20
CA GLU A 26 -39.52 -15.74 -1.39
C GLU A 26 -39.83 -15.11 -0.01
N ASN A 27 -39.37 -15.72 1.07
CA ASN A 27 -39.50 -15.29 2.46
C ASN A 27 -38.23 -14.59 3.00
N LEU A 28 -37.18 -14.44 2.17
CA LEU A 28 -35.95 -13.76 2.53
C LEU A 28 -36.04 -12.27 2.18
N LYS A 29 -35.70 -11.42 3.15
CA LYS A 29 -35.56 -9.98 2.98
C LYS A 29 -34.13 -9.56 3.30
N THR A 30 -33.43 -9.06 2.30
CA THR A 30 -32.09 -8.48 2.44
C THR A 30 -32.19 -6.96 2.34
N VAL A 31 -31.58 -6.24 3.30
CA VAL A 31 -31.54 -4.78 3.30
C VAL A 31 -30.10 -4.33 3.07
N ILE A 32 -29.82 -3.84 1.87
CA ILE A 32 -28.54 -3.24 1.50
C ILE A 32 -28.67 -1.74 1.77
N LYS A 33 -28.12 -1.30 2.91
CA LYS A 33 -28.00 0.13 3.18
C LYS A 33 -26.76 0.67 2.47
N PRO A 34 -26.84 1.82 1.79
CA PRO A 34 -25.65 2.48 1.30
C PRO A 34 -24.79 2.80 2.52
N LYS A 35 -23.50 2.46 2.47
CA LYS A 35 -22.54 2.91 3.49
C LYS A 35 -22.34 4.43 3.31
N SER A 36 -23.30 5.23 3.74
CA SER A 36 -23.21 6.68 3.75
C SER A 36 -22.42 7.14 4.97
N GLY A 37 -21.56 8.15 4.78
CA GLY A 37 -20.83 8.77 5.89
C GLY A 37 -19.56 8.04 6.37
N ILE A 38 -19.02 7.07 5.62
CA ILE A 38 -17.64 6.62 5.89
C ILE A 38 -16.71 7.82 5.64
N LYS A 39 -16.01 8.23 6.69
CA LYS A 39 -15.03 9.31 6.63
C LYS A 39 -13.64 8.71 6.62
N LEU A 40 -12.79 9.23 5.74
CA LEU A 40 -11.37 8.98 5.79
C LEU A 40 -10.84 9.41 7.16
N SER A 41 -10.25 8.49 7.92
CA SER A 41 -9.62 8.85 9.19
C SER A 41 -8.44 9.77 8.92
N SER A 42 -8.28 10.80 9.75
CA SER A 42 -7.10 11.66 9.70
C SER A 42 -5.80 10.90 9.95
N ASP A 43 -5.87 9.75 10.63
CA ASP A 43 -4.69 8.95 10.97
C ASP A 43 -4.02 8.32 9.75
N VAL A 44 -4.77 8.15 8.65
CA VAL A 44 -4.27 7.63 7.37
C VAL A 44 -3.34 8.65 6.70
N LEU A 45 -3.56 9.95 6.92
CA LEU A 45 -2.81 11.01 6.25
C LEU A 45 -1.63 11.48 7.12
N LYS A 46 -0.44 11.49 6.52
CA LYS A 46 0.79 12.00 7.11
C LYS A 46 1.35 13.09 6.22
N ALA A 47 1.59 14.24 6.85
CA ALA A 47 2.02 15.45 6.19
C ALA A 47 3.56 15.50 6.18
N VAL A 48 4.16 15.75 5.00
CA VAL A 48 5.60 15.85 4.81
C VAL A 48 5.95 17.18 4.13
N ASN A 49 6.95 17.88 4.67
CA ASN A 49 7.50 19.08 4.06
C ASN A 49 8.65 18.72 3.10
N TRP A 50 8.31 18.39 1.86
CA TRP A 50 9.28 17.98 0.83
C TRP A 50 10.35 19.04 0.51
N PRO A 51 10.03 20.35 0.43
CA PRO A 51 11.03 21.40 0.30
C PRO A 51 12.11 21.38 1.39
N ASP A 52 11.74 21.16 2.66
CA ASP A 52 12.71 21.11 3.77
C ASP A 52 13.68 19.92 3.63
N LEU A 53 13.23 18.85 2.98
CA LEU A 53 14.04 17.66 2.66
C LEU A 53 14.84 17.82 1.36
N GLY A 54 14.70 18.94 0.65
CA GLY A 54 15.37 19.18 -0.64
C GLY A 54 14.89 18.26 -1.77
N VAL A 55 13.66 17.75 -1.70
CA VAL A 55 13.14 16.77 -2.65
C VAL A 55 12.59 17.43 -3.90
N ASN A 56 13.06 16.96 -5.05
CA ASN A 56 12.40 17.20 -6.33
C ASN A 56 11.22 16.23 -6.48
N ILE A 57 10.00 16.75 -6.34
CA ILE A 57 8.76 15.95 -6.40
C ILE A 57 8.49 15.31 -7.78
N LYS A 58 9.29 15.65 -8.81
CA LYS A 58 9.27 15.01 -10.13
C LYS A 58 10.26 13.84 -10.24
N SER A 59 11.13 13.67 -9.24
CA SER A 59 12.18 12.65 -9.20
C SER A 59 11.76 11.51 -8.28
N GLU A 60 11.15 10.47 -8.85
CA GLU A 60 10.65 9.31 -8.08
C GLU A 60 11.78 8.46 -7.52
N SER A 61 12.53 7.80 -8.41
CA SER A 61 13.55 6.80 -8.05
C SER A 61 14.91 7.43 -7.73
N GLN A 62 15.54 6.93 -6.66
CA GLN A 62 16.93 7.26 -6.33
C GLN A 62 17.91 6.64 -7.34
N GLY A 63 17.52 5.52 -7.97
CA GLY A 63 18.34 4.73 -8.86
C GLY A 63 19.66 4.26 -8.22
N ARG A 64 20.54 3.66 -9.03
CA ARG A 64 21.86 3.16 -8.56
C ARG A 64 22.73 4.26 -7.93
N GLY A 65 22.63 5.48 -8.45
CA GLY A 65 23.41 6.62 -7.98
C GLY A 65 22.92 7.23 -6.67
N ARG A 66 21.84 6.71 -6.08
CA ARG A 66 21.23 7.20 -4.83
C ARG A 66 21.01 8.71 -4.86
N LYS A 67 20.24 9.17 -5.85
CA LYS A 67 19.90 10.60 -5.99
C LYS A 67 19.25 11.11 -4.72
N ILE A 68 19.95 12.00 -4.03
CA ILE A 68 19.55 12.49 -2.70
C ILE A 68 18.29 13.38 -2.74
N ASP A 69 17.95 13.91 -3.91
CA ASP A 69 16.79 14.76 -4.16
C ASP A 69 15.56 13.97 -4.62
N SER A 70 15.62 12.62 -4.62
CA SER A 70 14.47 11.79 -5.02
C SER A 70 13.51 11.51 -3.87
N ILE A 71 12.26 11.22 -4.23
CA ILE A 71 11.20 10.82 -3.31
C ILE A 71 11.57 9.53 -2.59
N GLN A 72 12.13 8.55 -3.31
CA GLN A 72 12.55 7.28 -2.73
C GLN A 72 13.66 7.47 -1.68
N TYR A 73 14.68 8.29 -1.97
CA TYR A 73 15.76 8.57 -1.03
C TYR A 73 15.22 9.25 0.24
N ALA A 74 14.37 10.26 0.07
CA ALA A 74 13.76 10.94 1.20
C ALA A 74 12.87 10.00 2.04
N THR A 75 12.15 9.09 1.38
CA THR A 75 11.36 8.05 2.06
C THR A 75 12.26 7.17 2.92
N ILE A 76 13.32 6.60 2.33
CA ILE A 76 14.29 5.72 3.01
C ILE A 76 14.87 6.39 4.25
N HIS A 77 15.25 7.67 4.16
CA HIS A 77 16.03 8.33 5.21
C HIS A 77 15.21 9.14 6.22
N ASN A 78 14.00 9.58 5.87
CA ASN A 78 13.20 10.49 6.71
C ASN A 78 11.83 9.94 7.10
N ILE A 79 11.30 8.94 6.37
CA ILE A 79 9.96 8.40 6.60
C ILE A 79 10.02 7.01 7.23
N ILE A 80 10.89 6.14 6.74
CA ILE A 80 11.01 4.76 7.25
C ILE A 80 11.57 4.78 8.68
N ASP A 81 11.02 3.93 9.55
CA ASP A 81 11.54 3.71 10.90
C ASP A 81 12.96 3.14 10.81
N GLN A 82 13.95 3.94 11.21
CA GLN A 82 15.36 3.54 11.17
C GLN A 82 15.71 2.44 12.17
N SER A 83 14.79 2.02 13.03
CA SER A 83 14.95 0.82 13.87
C SER A 83 14.65 -0.49 13.12
N SER A 84 14.11 -0.45 11.90
CA SER A 84 13.91 -1.64 11.05
C SER A 84 15.21 -2.41 10.80
N ASP A 85 15.16 -3.74 10.79
CA ASP A 85 16.33 -4.61 10.59
C ASP A 85 16.80 -4.64 9.13
N ILE A 86 15.86 -4.44 8.20
CA ILE A 86 16.12 -4.38 6.76
C ILE A 86 15.42 -3.15 6.18
N ILE A 87 16.13 -2.44 5.29
CA ILE A 87 15.56 -1.49 4.34
C ILE A 87 16.14 -1.85 2.98
N PHE A 88 15.28 -2.22 2.05
CA PHE A 88 15.64 -2.79 0.76
C PHE A 88 15.04 -1.97 -0.37
N ASP A 89 15.91 -1.43 -1.23
CA ASP A 89 15.54 -0.75 -2.47
C ASP A 89 15.13 -1.81 -3.50
N ASP A 90 13.82 -2.01 -3.64
CA ASP A 90 13.25 -3.01 -4.53
C ASP A 90 12.81 -2.43 -5.88
N ASP A 91 13.06 -1.14 -6.14
CA ASP A 91 12.65 -0.44 -7.36
C ASP A 91 13.14 -1.15 -8.64
N GLY A 92 12.21 -1.27 -9.58
CA GLY A 92 12.37 -1.73 -10.95
C GLY A 92 11.46 -2.91 -11.30
N SER A 93 11.31 -3.19 -12.60
CA SER A 93 10.38 -4.19 -13.13
C SER A 93 10.20 -5.46 -12.28
N GLY A 94 8.94 -5.78 -11.97
CA GLY A 94 8.57 -6.94 -11.17
C GLY A 94 8.92 -6.83 -9.68
N GLU A 95 9.03 -5.61 -9.17
CA GLU A 95 9.16 -5.35 -7.73
C GLU A 95 7.94 -5.85 -6.92
N ILE A 96 8.17 -6.00 -5.63
CA ILE A 96 7.16 -6.18 -4.58
C ILE A 96 6.54 -4.81 -4.27
N ALA A 97 7.38 -3.81 -4.06
CA ALA A 97 7.10 -2.40 -3.87
C ALA A 97 8.36 -1.58 -4.24
N ASP A 98 8.33 -0.25 -4.20
CA ASP A 98 9.54 0.55 -4.46
C ASP A 98 10.58 0.36 -3.33
N ILE A 99 10.11 0.27 -2.09
CA ILE A 99 10.94 0.01 -0.92
C ILE A 99 10.25 -1.01 -0.01
N VAL A 100 11.02 -1.99 0.48
CA VAL A 100 10.56 -2.95 1.48
C VAL A 100 11.36 -2.76 2.75
N SER A 101 10.70 -2.44 3.86
CA SER A 101 11.31 -2.46 5.19
C SER A 101 10.82 -3.67 5.99
N VAL A 102 11.70 -4.24 6.81
CA VAL A 102 11.37 -5.38 7.67
C VAL A 102 11.84 -5.12 9.08
N LYS A 103 10.94 -5.28 10.05
CA LYS A 103 11.22 -5.19 11.48
C LYS A 103 10.94 -6.52 12.16
N ILE A 104 11.89 -6.98 12.96
CA ILE A 104 11.87 -8.29 13.63
C ILE A 104 11.68 -8.07 15.13
N ASP A 105 10.54 -8.51 15.64
CA ASP A 105 10.29 -8.59 17.08
C ASP A 105 10.55 -10.01 17.57
N MET A 106 11.74 -10.20 18.14
CA MET A 106 12.17 -11.49 18.67
C MET A 106 11.39 -11.91 19.93
N GLN A 107 10.89 -10.95 20.70
CA GLN A 107 10.18 -11.21 21.95
C GLN A 107 8.78 -11.76 21.68
N HIS A 108 8.06 -11.15 20.74
CA HIS A 108 6.70 -11.55 20.36
C HIS A 108 6.66 -12.52 19.17
N LYS A 109 7.82 -12.96 18.67
CA LYS A 109 7.96 -13.82 17.48
C LYS A 109 7.19 -13.27 16.28
N LYS A 110 7.37 -11.98 16.00
CA LYS A 110 6.63 -11.27 14.97
C LYS A 110 7.58 -10.60 13.98
N ILE A 111 7.20 -10.59 12.71
CA ILE A 111 7.93 -9.96 11.61
C ILE A 111 6.96 -9.03 10.91
N VAL A 112 7.29 -7.73 10.86
CA VAL A 112 6.46 -6.74 10.16
C VAL A 112 7.16 -6.38 8.86
N PHE A 113 6.47 -6.61 7.75
CA PHE A 113 6.86 -6.17 6.41
C PHE A 113 6.12 -4.87 6.09
N HIS A 114 6.84 -3.81 5.75
CA HIS A 114 6.26 -2.55 5.34
C HIS A 114 6.61 -2.29 3.88
N LEU A 115 5.58 -2.25 3.03
CA LEU A 115 5.67 -2.00 1.61
C LEU A 115 5.41 -0.51 1.34
N TYR A 116 6.40 0.18 0.79
CA TYR A 116 6.26 1.59 0.41
C TYR A 116 6.21 1.70 -1.10
N HIS A 117 5.16 2.34 -1.59
CA HIS A 117 5.06 2.74 -2.99
C HIS A 117 5.29 4.25 -3.12
N CYS A 118 6.21 4.64 -4.00
CA CYS A 118 6.55 6.03 -4.26
C CYS A 118 6.06 6.42 -5.64
N LYS A 119 5.52 7.64 -5.77
CA LYS A 119 5.14 8.17 -7.10
C LYS A 119 5.53 9.62 -7.26
N TYR A 120 6.09 9.98 -8.41
CA TYR A 120 6.31 11.39 -8.75
C TYR A 120 5.00 12.17 -8.91
N SER A 121 5.08 13.49 -8.77
CA SER A 121 3.97 14.39 -9.05
C SER A 121 3.76 14.62 -10.53
N HIS A 122 2.52 14.50 -10.99
CA HIS A 122 2.15 14.91 -12.34
C HIS A 122 2.26 16.44 -12.54
N GLY A 123 2.09 17.23 -11.48
CA GLY A 123 2.23 18.68 -11.51
C GLY A 123 3.61 19.17 -11.06
N GLU A 124 3.91 20.45 -11.30
CA GLU A 124 5.12 21.11 -10.78
C GLU A 124 5.00 21.51 -9.31
N HIS A 125 3.77 21.61 -8.81
CA HIS A 125 3.46 21.93 -7.42
C HIS A 125 2.45 20.93 -6.85
N PRO A 126 2.51 20.64 -5.55
CA PRO A 126 1.47 19.87 -4.87
C PRO A 126 0.09 20.50 -5.08
N GLY A 127 -0.95 19.68 -5.15
CA GLY A 127 -2.32 20.17 -5.30
C GLY A 127 -3.36 19.06 -5.31
N ALA A 128 -4.54 19.39 -5.85
CA ALA A 128 -5.73 18.52 -5.81
C ALA A 128 -5.97 17.70 -7.10
N ARG A 129 -4.97 16.94 -7.56
CA ARG A 129 -5.10 16.11 -8.78
C ARG A 129 -5.41 14.66 -8.43
N VAL A 130 -6.56 14.17 -8.89
CA VAL A 130 -6.94 12.75 -8.70
C VAL A 130 -5.98 11.80 -9.45
N SER A 131 -5.39 12.26 -10.56
CA SER A 131 -4.41 11.47 -11.32
C SER A 131 -3.16 11.13 -10.51
N ASP A 132 -2.78 11.95 -9.52
CA ASP A 132 -1.67 11.65 -8.61
C ASP A 132 -1.98 10.44 -7.69
N LEU A 133 -3.26 10.04 -7.57
CA LEU A 133 -3.71 8.93 -6.72
C LEU A 133 -4.00 7.63 -7.46
N TYR A 134 -4.51 7.67 -8.69
CA TYR A 134 -5.00 6.44 -9.35
C TYR A 134 -3.96 5.33 -9.45
N GLU A 135 -2.76 5.67 -9.91
CA GLU A 135 -1.70 4.68 -10.09
C GLU A 135 -1.20 4.16 -8.73
N ILE A 136 -0.93 5.06 -7.80
CA ILE A 136 -0.31 4.73 -6.52
C ILE A 136 -1.27 3.97 -5.59
N CYS A 137 -2.56 4.30 -5.61
CA CYS A 137 -3.60 3.51 -4.96
C CYS A 137 -3.72 2.12 -5.60
N GLY A 138 -3.66 2.02 -6.93
CA GLY A 138 -3.68 0.74 -7.62
C GLY A 138 -2.47 -0.15 -7.29
N GLN A 139 -1.29 0.43 -7.08
CA GLN A 139 -0.11 -0.31 -6.60
C GLN A 139 -0.33 -0.83 -5.18
N ALA A 140 -0.84 0.00 -4.27
CA ALA A 140 -1.18 -0.42 -2.91
C ALA A 140 -2.20 -1.56 -2.92
N GLU A 141 -3.25 -1.49 -3.72
CA GLU A 141 -4.27 -2.55 -3.84
C GLU A 141 -3.69 -3.84 -4.42
N LYS A 142 -2.78 -3.77 -5.41
CA LYS A 142 -2.15 -4.97 -5.99
C LYS A 142 -1.18 -5.65 -5.02
N SER A 143 -0.57 -4.90 -4.12
CA SER A 143 0.44 -5.42 -3.18
C SER A 143 -0.11 -6.52 -2.24
N ILE A 144 -1.44 -6.64 -2.09
CA ILE A 144 -2.10 -7.70 -1.32
C ILE A 144 -1.69 -9.11 -1.75
N MET A 145 -1.29 -9.30 -3.02
CA MET A 145 -0.90 -10.61 -3.54
C MET A 145 0.30 -11.22 -2.79
N TRP A 146 1.04 -10.37 -2.08
CA TRP A 146 2.20 -10.75 -1.29
C TRP A 146 1.86 -11.18 0.14
N ASN A 147 0.67 -10.85 0.64
CA ASN A 147 0.29 -11.07 2.04
C ASN A 147 0.40 -12.53 2.48
N ASP A 148 0.01 -13.46 1.60
CA ASP A 148 0.04 -14.90 1.89
C ASP A 148 1.34 -15.60 1.43
N ASN A 149 2.28 -14.84 0.84
CA ASN A 149 3.44 -15.37 0.13
C ASN A 149 4.78 -14.84 0.68
N VAL A 150 4.89 -14.68 2.00
CA VAL A 150 6.09 -14.12 2.68
C VAL A 150 7.39 -14.82 2.26
N LEU A 151 7.39 -16.15 2.16
CA LEU A 151 8.59 -16.89 1.73
C LEU A 151 9.00 -16.55 0.28
N GLU A 152 8.03 -16.27 -0.58
CA GLU A 152 8.27 -15.80 -1.94
C GLU A 152 8.87 -14.40 -1.94
N ILE A 153 8.33 -13.47 -1.13
CA ILE A 153 8.90 -12.11 -0.97
C ILE A 153 10.37 -12.21 -0.61
N ILE A 154 10.71 -12.98 0.43
CA ILE A 154 12.10 -13.09 0.89
C ILE A 154 12.98 -13.75 -0.19
N GLN A 155 12.45 -14.73 -0.93
CA GLN A 155 13.15 -15.34 -2.05
C GLN A 155 13.42 -14.33 -3.19
N ARG A 156 12.43 -13.51 -3.55
CA ARG A 156 12.56 -12.46 -4.57
C ARG A 156 13.59 -11.41 -4.16
N MET A 157 13.57 -10.94 -2.91
CA MET A 157 14.58 -10.00 -2.41
C MET A 157 16.00 -10.56 -2.54
N ILE A 158 16.19 -11.85 -2.19
CA ILE A 158 17.48 -12.56 -2.35
C ILE A 158 17.91 -12.61 -3.83
N GLU A 159 16.99 -12.95 -4.74
CA GLU A 159 17.27 -13.02 -6.17
C GLU A 159 17.64 -11.67 -6.76
N ARG A 160 16.91 -10.62 -6.36
CA ARG A 160 17.13 -9.24 -6.83
C ARG A 160 18.44 -8.66 -6.32
N GLU A 161 18.82 -8.95 -5.08
CA GLU A 161 20.15 -8.60 -4.56
C GLU A 161 21.25 -9.32 -5.35
N ASN A 162 21.16 -10.65 -5.48
CA ASN A 162 22.17 -11.44 -6.19
C ASN A 162 22.30 -11.00 -7.67
N SER A 163 21.19 -10.58 -8.29
CA SER A 163 21.20 -10.02 -9.63
C SER A 163 21.92 -8.66 -9.70
N ARG A 164 21.65 -7.76 -8.74
CA ARG A 164 22.31 -6.45 -8.65
C ARG A 164 23.82 -6.61 -8.44
N GLN A 165 24.23 -7.47 -7.50
CA GLN A 165 25.63 -7.74 -7.22
C GLN A 165 26.35 -8.32 -8.44
N ARG A 166 25.77 -9.31 -9.12
CA ARG A 166 26.39 -9.91 -10.33
C ARG A 166 26.51 -8.92 -11.49
N SER A 167 25.51 -8.05 -11.67
CA SER A 167 25.45 -7.16 -12.83
C SER A 167 26.26 -5.88 -12.64
N TYR A 168 26.34 -5.38 -11.40
CA TYR A 168 26.88 -4.04 -11.11
C TYR A 168 27.85 -3.97 -9.93
N GLY A 169 27.99 -5.05 -9.12
CA GLY A 169 28.80 -5.01 -7.90
C GLY A 169 28.26 -4.09 -6.81
N GLU A 170 26.96 -3.78 -6.87
CA GLU A 170 26.25 -2.87 -5.97
C GLU A 170 25.19 -3.62 -5.17
N THR A 171 24.82 -3.07 -4.01
CA THR A 171 23.79 -3.63 -3.11
C THR A 171 22.46 -2.90 -3.29
N ARG A 172 21.35 -3.64 -3.13
CA ARG A 172 19.99 -3.08 -2.95
C ARG A 172 19.66 -2.80 -1.49
N PHE A 173 20.48 -3.27 -0.55
CA PHE A 173 20.29 -2.94 0.87
C PHE A 173 20.72 -1.50 1.16
N GLU A 174 19.81 -0.74 1.73
CA GLU A 174 20.11 0.49 2.47
C GLU A 174 20.41 0.17 3.94
N LYS A 175 19.77 -0.87 4.48
CA LYS A 175 20.06 -1.45 5.78
C LYS A 175 19.85 -2.96 5.76
N GLY A 176 20.70 -3.67 6.51
CA GLY A 176 20.69 -5.13 6.56
C GLY A 176 21.59 -5.77 5.50
N ILE A 177 21.58 -7.10 5.43
CA ILE A 177 22.43 -7.90 4.54
C ILE A 177 21.70 -9.19 4.11
N LEU A 178 22.24 -9.87 3.11
CA LEU A 178 21.69 -11.14 2.58
C LEU A 178 21.51 -12.21 3.66
N GLN A 179 22.40 -12.25 4.67
CA GLN A 179 22.32 -13.17 5.80
C GLN A 179 21.04 -12.92 6.63
N THR A 180 20.62 -11.66 6.77
CA THR A 180 19.38 -11.29 7.49
C THR A 180 18.14 -11.84 6.77
N LEU A 181 18.09 -11.79 5.43
CA LEU A 181 17.01 -12.43 4.65
C LEU A 181 16.98 -13.95 4.82
N ASN A 182 18.15 -14.60 4.84
CA ASN A 182 18.22 -16.05 5.09
C ASN A 182 17.77 -16.42 6.51
N MET A 183 18.04 -15.55 7.49
CA MET A 183 17.53 -15.69 8.85
C MET A 183 16.01 -15.54 8.90
N LEU A 184 15.45 -14.53 8.22
CA LEU A 184 14.00 -14.33 8.11
C LEU A 184 13.30 -15.58 7.57
N LYS A 185 13.83 -16.23 6.52
CA LYS A 185 13.26 -17.50 6.02
C LYS A 185 13.16 -18.57 7.09
N LYS A 186 14.18 -18.68 7.96
CA LYS A 186 14.19 -19.65 9.06
C LYS A 186 13.17 -19.28 10.13
N MET A 187 13.04 -17.99 10.46
CA MET A 187 12.07 -17.49 11.44
C MET A 187 10.63 -17.73 11.00
N VAL A 188 10.31 -17.41 9.74
CA VAL A 188 8.99 -17.67 9.15
C VAL A 188 8.67 -19.17 9.19
N ARG A 189 9.61 -20.04 8.80
CA ARG A 189 9.44 -21.50 8.91
C ARG A 189 9.33 -22.02 10.35
N ALA A 190 9.87 -21.28 11.31
CA ALA A 190 9.76 -21.58 12.73
C ALA A 190 8.45 -21.07 13.37
N GLY A 191 7.54 -20.51 12.57
CA GLY A 191 6.21 -20.08 13.01
C GLY A 191 6.17 -18.67 13.60
N TYR A 192 7.07 -17.77 13.19
CA TYR A 192 6.92 -16.36 13.51
C TYR A 192 5.68 -15.81 12.78
N GLU A 193 4.88 -15.02 13.48
CA GLU A 193 3.75 -14.30 12.90
C GLU A 193 4.26 -13.21 11.95
N THR A 194 3.58 -13.05 10.82
CA THR A 194 3.94 -12.06 9.80
C THR A 194 2.80 -11.07 9.62
N GLU A 195 3.11 -9.79 9.69
CA GLU A 195 2.17 -8.71 9.43
C GLU A 195 2.67 -7.82 8.30
N PHE A 196 1.71 -7.18 7.63
CA PHE A 196 1.97 -6.28 6.52
C PHE A 196 1.39 -4.91 6.78
N GLU A 197 2.18 -3.89 6.46
CA GLU A 197 1.76 -2.49 6.38
C GLU A 197 2.04 -1.95 4.99
N ILE A 198 1.16 -1.09 4.49
CA ILE A 198 1.31 -0.48 3.17
C ILE A 198 1.35 1.03 3.34
N SER A 199 2.26 1.66 2.61
CA SER A 199 2.30 3.11 2.51
C SER A 199 2.40 3.59 1.08
N ILE A 200 1.68 4.65 0.80
CA ILE A 200 1.80 5.40 -0.45
C ILE A 200 2.48 6.74 -0.16
N VAL A 201 3.44 7.09 -0.99
CA VAL A 201 4.21 8.32 -0.90
C VAL A 201 4.00 9.10 -2.19
N GLN A 202 3.24 10.19 -2.11
CA GLN A 202 2.87 11.01 -3.25
C GLN A 202 2.95 12.50 -2.89
N PRO A 203 4.11 13.14 -3.12
CA PRO A 203 4.29 14.56 -2.84
C PRO A 203 3.43 15.47 -3.71
N GLY A 204 2.91 14.99 -4.85
CA GLY A 204 2.01 15.75 -5.71
C GLY A 204 0.66 16.09 -5.08
N VAL A 205 0.26 15.38 -4.02
CA VAL A 205 -1.00 15.63 -3.32
C VAL A 205 -0.76 16.61 -2.17
N SER A 206 -1.53 17.69 -2.13
CA SER A 206 -1.61 18.58 -0.95
C SER A 206 -2.71 18.11 -0.01
N ILE A 207 -2.39 17.90 1.28
CA ILE A 207 -3.37 17.51 2.30
C ILE A 207 -4.43 18.60 2.50
N LEU A 208 -4.04 19.86 2.40
CA LEU A 208 -4.95 21.00 2.59
C LEU A 208 -5.95 21.17 1.45
N GLU A 209 -5.61 20.68 0.26
CA GLU A 209 -6.43 20.84 -0.95
C GLU A 209 -7.23 19.59 -1.33
N ILE A 210 -7.22 18.52 -0.52
CA ILE A 210 -7.88 17.25 -0.87
C ILE A 210 -9.40 17.44 -1.14
N ILE A 211 -9.78 17.24 -2.40
CA ILE A 211 -11.17 17.26 -2.87
C ILE A 211 -11.88 15.92 -2.65
N ASN A 212 -13.22 15.91 -2.78
CA ASN A 212 -14.04 14.74 -2.48
C ASN A 212 -13.71 13.50 -3.33
N SER A 213 -13.39 13.67 -4.61
CA SER A 213 -13.00 12.56 -5.48
C SER A 213 -11.70 11.89 -5.00
N MET A 214 -10.72 12.68 -4.56
CA MET A 214 -9.48 12.16 -3.97
C MET A 214 -9.76 11.41 -2.66
N LYS A 215 -10.62 11.95 -1.79
CA LYS A 215 -11.06 11.26 -0.57
C LYS A 215 -11.71 9.92 -0.89
N GLN A 216 -12.56 9.87 -1.91
CA GLN A 216 -13.21 8.63 -2.35
C GLN A 216 -12.20 7.61 -2.84
N THR A 217 -11.20 8.01 -3.63
CA THR A 217 -10.14 7.10 -4.09
C THR A 217 -9.34 6.54 -2.92
N ILE A 218 -8.85 7.40 -2.02
CA ILE A 218 -8.07 6.95 -0.85
C ILE A 218 -8.92 6.05 0.04
N LEU A 219 -10.19 6.42 0.27
CA LEU A 219 -11.08 5.66 1.12
C LEU A 219 -11.44 4.29 0.53
N ALA A 220 -11.62 4.21 -0.79
CA ALA A 220 -11.86 2.92 -1.46
C ALA A 220 -10.67 1.98 -1.23
N THR A 221 -9.45 2.47 -1.42
CA THR A 221 -8.22 1.71 -1.18
C THR A 221 -8.06 1.34 0.30
N ASP A 222 -8.20 2.29 1.22
CA ASP A 222 -8.11 2.05 2.67
C ASP A 222 -9.14 1.00 3.14
N THR A 223 -10.40 1.16 2.73
CA THR A 223 -11.47 0.22 3.08
C THR A 223 -11.20 -1.15 2.49
N TYR A 224 -10.73 -1.25 1.24
CA TYR A 224 -10.42 -2.53 0.62
C TYR A 224 -9.30 -3.26 1.37
N LEU A 225 -8.19 -2.57 1.65
CA LEU A 225 -7.04 -3.12 2.36
C LEU A 225 -7.41 -3.53 3.79
N LYS A 226 -8.14 -2.68 4.51
CA LYS A 226 -8.50 -2.88 5.90
C LYS A 226 -9.60 -3.91 6.10
N ASP A 227 -10.74 -3.76 5.42
CA ASP A 227 -11.91 -4.62 5.65
C ASP A 227 -11.69 -6.02 5.05
N THR A 228 -10.90 -6.15 3.99
CA THR A 228 -10.68 -7.43 3.30
C THR A 228 -9.45 -8.19 3.82
N PHE A 229 -8.35 -7.48 4.09
CA PHE A 229 -7.07 -8.10 4.41
C PHE A 229 -6.51 -7.70 5.79
N GLY A 230 -7.20 -6.83 6.53
CA GLY A 230 -6.70 -6.34 7.83
C GLY A 230 -5.45 -5.47 7.72
N LEU A 231 -5.13 -4.94 6.54
CA LEU A 231 -3.91 -4.18 6.28
C LEU A 231 -4.11 -2.71 6.59
N ARG A 232 -3.07 -2.08 7.14
CA ARG A 232 -3.04 -0.64 7.40
C ARG A 232 -2.48 0.12 6.21
N LEU A 233 -3.22 1.11 5.73
CA LEU A 233 -2.73 2.11 4.77
C LEU A 233 -2.23 3.36 5.50
N THR A 234 -1.10 3.90 5.07
CA THR A 234 -0.64 5.24 5.45
C THR A 234 -0.23 6.03 4.20
N CYS A 235 -0.66 7.28 4.11
CA CYS A 235 -0.47 8.14 2.96
C CYS A 235 0.44 9.32 3.34
N PHE A 236 1.62 9.39 2.76
CA PHE A 236 2.55 10.49 2.92
C PHE A 236 2.39 11.49 1.78
N PHE A 237 1.83 12.66 2.10
CA PHE A 237 1.47 13.71 1.15
C PHE A 237 2.13 15.05 1.55
N SER A 238 2.08 16.04 0.67
CA SER A 238 2.53 17.39 1.00
C SER A 238 1.66 18.05 2.06
N ASN A 239 2.31 18.77 2.97
CA ASN A 239 1.65 19.70 3.90
C ASN A 239 0.75 20.70 3.18
#